data_AF-K0HZH4-F1
#
_entry.id   AF-K0HZH4-F1
#
_cell.length_a   1.000
_cell.length_b   1.000
_cell.length_c   1.000
_cell.angle_alpha   90.00
_cell.angle_beta   90.00
_cell.angle_gamma   90.00
#
_symmetry.space_group_name_H-M   'P 1'
#
loop_
_entity.id
_entity.type
_entity.pdbx_description
1 polymer ?
#
loop_
_entity_poly.entity_id
_entity_poly.type
_entity_poly.pdbx_seq_one_letter_code
_entity_poly.pdbx_strand_id
1 'polypeptide(L)' 'MVHRVMQRVDVVLDQRLREAIASVVQEQTRSVLPRLREEIESVVRHAVYEAVADELASGAPPAPKR' A
#
# COMPACT_ATOMS: atom_id res chain seq x y z
N MET A 1 23.34 -44.91 -1.26
CA MET A 1 22.17 -44.59 -0.42
C MET A 1 22.08 -43.10 -0.11
N VAL A 2 23.16 -42.46 0.36
CA VAL A 2 23.25 -41.02 0.65
C VAL A 2 22.81 -40.11 -0.51
N HIS A 3 23.24 -40.36 -1.75
CA HIS A 3 22.84 -39.57 -2.91
C HIS A 3 21.31 -39.49 -3.12
N ARG A 4 20.58 -40.58 -2.87
CA ARG A 4 19.10 -40.59 -2.96
C ARG A 4 18.45 -39.80 -1.83
N VAL A 5 19.08 -39.79 -0.66
CA VAL A 5 18.62 -39.00 0.50
C VAL A 5 18.82 -37.52 0.22
N MET A 6 20.00 -37.13 -0.27
CA MET A 6 20.30 -35.74 -0.63
C MET A 6 19.33 -35.18 -1.67
N GLN A 7 19.08 -35.92 -2.76
CA GLN A 7 18.11 -35.50 -3.78
C GLN A 7 16.70 -35.29 -3.21
N ARG A 8 16.27 -36.14 -2.27
CA ARG A 8 14.96 -36.01 -1.63
C ARG A 8 14.90 -34.82 -0.66
N VAL A 9 16.01 -34.56 0.04
CA VAL A 9 16.14 -33.39 0.91
C VAL A 9 16.08 -32.10 0.08
N ASP A 10 16.79 -32.04 -1.05
CA ASP A 10 16.81 -30.85 -1.92
C ASP A 10 15.40 -30.47 -2.39
N VAL A 11 14.61 -31.44 -2.85
CA VAL A 11 13.23 -31.20 -3.29
C VAL A 11 12.35 -30.70 -2.13
N VAL A 12 12.49 -31.30 -0.95
CA VAL A 12 11.72 -30.88 0.24
C VAL A 12 12.12 -29.48 0.69
N LEU A 13 13.40 -29.14 0.62
CA LEU A 13 13.91 -27.82 0.98
C LEU A 13 13.41 -26.75 0.00
N ASP A 14 13.45 -27.00 -1.31
CA ASP A 14 12.93 -26.06 -2.31
C ASP A 14 11.43 -25.80 -2.10
N GLN A 15 10.65 -26.86 -1.85
CA GLN A 15 9.22 -26.74 -1.57
C GLN A 15 8.96 -25.92 -0.30
N ARG A 16 9.65 -26.22 0.80
CA ARG A 16 9.49 -25.48 2.07
C ARG A 16 9.93 -24.03 1.95
N LEU A 17 10.98 -23.76 1.19
CA LEU A 17 11.44 -22.40 0.94
C LEU A 17 10.38 -21.60 0.17
N ARG A 18 9.79 -22.17 -0.88
CA ARG A 18 8.70 -21.54 -1.63
C ARG A 18 7.49 -21.24 -0.76
N GLU A 19 7.09 -22.20 0.08
CA GLU A 19 5.97 -22.02 1.02
C GLU A 19 6.25 -20.93 2.05
N ALA A 20 7.45 -20.90 2.61
CA ALA A 20 7.87 -19.86 3.55
C ALA A 20 7.85 -18.46 2.91
N ILE A 21 8.36 -18.34 1.68
CA ILE A 21 8.32 -17.08 0.93
C ILE A 21 6.88 -16.65 0.66
N ALA A 22 6.02 -17.57 0.20
CA ALA A 22 4.62 -17.27 -0.05
C ALA A 22 3.90 -16.77 1.21
N SER A 23 4.16 -17.40 2.36
CA SER A 23 3.62 -16.97 3.65
C SER A 23 4.06 -15.55 4.02
N VAL A 24 5.36 -15.25 3.89
CA VAL A 24 5.90 -13.91 4.20
C VAL A 24 5.32 -12.86 3.27
N VAL A 25 5.25 -13.15 1.96
CA VAL A 25 4.66 -12.22 0.99
C VAL A 25 3.18 -11.99 1.30
N GLN A 26 2.42 -13.03 1.63
CA GLN A 26 1.01 -12.91 1.97
C GLN A 26 0.82 -12.08 3.25
N GLU A 27 1.62 -12.34 4.28
CA GLU A 27 1.57 -11.61 5.55
C GLU A 27 1.89 -10.13 5.35
N GLN A 28 2.95 -9.82 4.59
CA GLN A 28 3.34 -8.45 4.28
C GLN A 28 2.27 -7.74 3.42
N THR A 29 1.78 -8.41 2.38
CA THR A 29 0.83 -7.81 1.41
C THR A 29 -0.55 -7.56 2.01
N ARG A 30 -1.00 -8.40 2.95
CA ARG A 30 -2.35 -8.31 3.56
C ARG A 30 -2.67 -6.93 4.14
N SER A 31 -1.65 -6.23 4.65
CA SER A 31 -1.82 -4.91 5.25
C SER A 31 -1.58 -3.73 4.31
N VAL A 32 -1.03 -3.97 3.11
CA VAL A 32 -0.65 -2.89 2.18
C VAL A 32 -1.87 -2.18 1.63
N LEU A 33 -2.87 -2.90 1.13
CA LEU A 33 -4.05 -2.29 0.51
C LEU A 33 -4.86 -1.41 1.49
N PRO A 34 -5.17 -1.84 2.73
CA PRO A 34 -5.83 -0.98 3.72
C PRO A 34 -5.04 0.31 4.02
N ARG A 35 -3.71 0.20 4.23
CA ARG A 35 -2.86 1.38 4.50
C ARG A 35 -2.85 2.34 3.31
N LEU A 36 -2.70 1.82 2.09
CA LEU A 36 -2.77 2.64 0.88
C LEU A 36 -4.12 3.37 0.75
N ARG A 37 -5.22 2.70 1.13
CA ARG A 37 -6.54 3.35 1.13
C ARG A 37 -6.60 4.52 2.10
N GLU A 38 -6.07 4.35 3.31
CA GLU A 38 -6.00 5.41 4.32
C GLU A 38 -5.15 6.61 3.83
N GLU A 39 -3.98 6.33 3.25
CA GLU A 39 -3.11 7.36 2.66
C GLU A 39 -3.80 8.11 1.51
N ILE A 40 -4.44 7.38 0.59
CA ILE A 40 -5.17 7.97 -0.53
C ILE A 40 -6.34 8.83 -0.01
N GLU A 41 -7.07 8.38 1.00
CA GLU A 41 -8.17 9.17 1.59
C GLU A 41 -7.65 10.49 2.17
N SER A 42 -6.50 10.46 2.86
CA SER A 42 -5.85 11.67 3.40
C SER A 42 -5.46 12.66 2.31
N VAL A 43 -4.85 12.17 1.22
CA VAL A 43 -4.44 12.99 0.07
C VAL A 43 -5.66 13.59 -0.64
N VAL A 44 -6.69 12.78 -0.90
CA VAL A 44 -7.93 13.24 -1.56
C VAL A 44 -8.61 14.30 -0.69
N ARG A 45 -8.70 14.08 0.62
CA ARG A 45 -9.28 15.04 1.56
C ARG A 45 -8.55 16.38 1.51
N HIS A 46 -7.21 16.39 1.55
CA HIS A 46 -6.42 17.61 1.45
C HIS A 46 -6.66 18.34 0.13
N ALA A 47 -6.58 17.63 -0.99
CA ALA A 47 -6.78 18.21 -2.31
C ALA A 47 -8.18 18.85 -2.45
N VAL A 48 -9.21 18.20 -1.91
CA VAL A 48 -10.57 18.76 -1.89
C VAL A 48 -10.66 20.00 -1.00
N TYR A 49 -10.05 19.98 0.18
CA TYR A 49 -10.03 21.17 1.06
C TYR A 49 -9.36 22.37 0.39
N GLU A 50 -8.21 22.16 -0.25
CA GLU A 50 -7.49 23.22 -0.97
C GLU A 50 -8.33 23.76 -2.13
N ALA A 51 -8.87 22.88 -2.98
CA ALA A 51 -9.70 23.28 -4.10
C ALA A 51 -10.94 24.09 -3.65
N VAL A 52 -11.60 23.66 -2.58
CA VAL A 52 -12.77 24.38 -2.03
C VAL A 52 -12.37 25.75 -1.48
N ALA A 53 -11.22 25.87 -0.81
CA ALA A 53 -10.72 27.15 -0.31
C ALA A 53 -10.43 28.13 -1.46
N ASP A 54 -9.82 27.66 -2.55
CA ASP A 54 -9.54 28.45 -3.75
C ASP A 54 -10.82 28.94 -4.44
N GLU A 55 -11.84 28.09 -4.55
CA GLU A 55 -13.14 28.45 -5.10
C GLU A 55 -13.85 29.51 -4.26
N LEU A 56 -13.81 29.39 -2.92
CA LEU A 56 -14.40 30.37 -2.01
C LEU A 56 -13.67 31.72 -2.07
N ALA A 57 -12.34 31.72 -2.18
CA ALA A 57 -11.54 32.94 -2.33
C ALA A 57 -11.82 33.64 -3.67
N SER A 58 -11.99 32.86 -4.74
CA SER A 58 -12.28 33.37 -6.09
C SER A 58 -13.70 33.91 -6.25
N GLY A 59 -14.64 33.44 -5.43
CA GLY A 59 -16.03 33.89 -5.41
C GLY A 59 -16.34 35.09 -4.51
N ALA A 60 -15.39 35.57 -3.71
CA ALA A 60 -15.62 36.68 -2.77
C ALA A 60 -15.68 38.04 -3.52
N PRO A 61 -16.75 38.85 -3.36
CA PRO A 61 -16.80 40.17 -3.97
C PRO A 61 -15.70 41.07 -3.38
N PRO A 62 -15.07 41.96 -4.19
CA PRO A 62 -14.04 42.84 -3.68
C PRO A 62 -14.61 43.73 -2.57
N ALA A 63 -13.94 43.76 -1.42
CA ALA A 63 -14.33 44.60 -0.29
C ALA A 63 -14.41 46.08 -0.73
N PRO A 64 -15.45 46.82 -0.32
CA PRO A 64 -15.62 48.21 -0.74
C PRO A 64 -14.47 49.05 -0.17
N LYS A 65 -13.70 49.67 -1.06
CA LYS A 65 -12.65 50.64 -0.70
C LYS A 65 -13.33 51.84 -0.02
N ARG A 66 -13.04 52.03 1.26
CA ARG A 66 -13.35 53.27 2.00
C ARG A 66 -12.24 54.29 1.79
#